data_AF-A0A116MGW1-F1
#
_entry.id   AF-A0A116MGW1-F1
#
_cell.length_a   1.000
_cell.length_b   1.000
_cell.length_c   1.000
_cell.angle_alpha   90.00
_cell.angle_beta   90.00
_cell.angle_gamma   90.00
#
_symmetry.space_group_name_H-M   'P 1'
#
loop_
_entity.id
_entity.type
_entity.pdbx_description
1 polymer ?
#
loop_
_entity_poly.entity_id
_entity_poly.type
_entity_poly.pdbx_seq_one_letter_code
_entity_poly.pdbx_strand_id
1 'polypeptide(L)'
;MEGYHGTTPQNAQAIIQTKEVKIKPFSIKSDVVIPPGQRLPNDLGQGLYLFLDNESLEFDGKKCAKQYAQKWKSDRNKTALIQFCFDETTLSILDFNQPENFKRFVKLRDKLYRKIEQSLTTFKETNSLRRANLDGIFIEYLIQHGLKIQVDGVVKDTYTPFYSSRSTLSNFPNGRELCLRNTDAINWEATKEVE
;
A
#
# COMPACT_ATOMS: atom_id res chain seq x y z
N MET A 1 -9.18 2.29 -14.41
CA MET A 1 -7.93 2.76 -13.77
C MET A 1 -6.81 1.77 -14.04
N GLU A 2 -5.58 2.26 -14.13
CA GLU A 2 -4.37 1.45 -14.30
C GLU A 2 -3.38 1.74 -13.16
N GLY A 3 -2.63 0.73 -12.74
CA GLY A 3 -1.60 0.88 -11.71
C GLY A 3 -0.40 -0.02 -11.94
N TYR A 4 0.78 0.46 -11.55
CA TYR A 4 2.05 -0.19 -11.86
C TYR A 4 2.69 -0.79 -10.61
N HIS A 5 3.11 -2.04 -10.70
CA HIS A 5 3.81 -2.75 -9.63
C HIS A 5 5.24 -3.09 -10.05
N GLY A 6 6.21 -2.68 -9.25
CA GLY A 6 7.61 -3.02 -9.45
C GLY A 6 8.07 -4.18 -8.56
N THR A 7 8.64 -5.24 -9.16
CA THR A 7 9.03 -6.45 -8.43
C THR A 7 10.20 -7.20 -9.09
N THR A 8 10.58 -8.37 -8.56
CA THR A 8 11.58 -9.24 -9.19
C THR A 8 11.00 -9.95 -10.41
N PRO A 9 11.81 -10.31 -11.43
CA PRO A 9 11.33 -11.05 -12.59
C PRO A 9 10.61 -12.36 -12.23
N GLN A 10 11.11 -13.10 -11.23
CA GLN A 10 10.50 -14.36 -10.79
C GLN A 10 9.10 -14.13 -10.20
N ASN A 11 8.91 -13.05 -9.43
CA ASN A 11 7.61 -12.74 -8.85
C ASN A 11 6.62 -12.21 -9.90
N ALA A 12 7.10 -11.42 -10.87
CA ALA A 12 6.27 -10.98 -11.99
C ALA A 12 5.80 -12.17 -12.83
N GLN A 13 6.71 -13.07 -13.18
CA GLN A 13 6.39 -14.30 -13.90
C GLN A 13 5.35 -15.13 -13.14
N ALA A 14 5.52 -15.31 -11.82
CA ALA A 14 4.56 -16.05 -11.01
C ALA A 14 3.16 -15.40 -11.05
N ILE A 15 3.06 -14.09 -10.82
CA ILE A 15 1.78 -13.36 -10.83
C ILE A 15 1.07 -13.49 -12.19
N ILE A 16 1.80 -13.29 -13.30
CA ILE A 16 1.24 -13.36 -14.65
C ILE A 16 0.76 -14.77 -14.99
N GLN A 17 1.53 -15.80 -14.62
CA GLN A 17 1.17 -17.20 -14.89
C GLN A 17 0.00 -17.69 -14.05
N THR A 18 -0.03 -17.35 -12.75
CA THR A 18 -1.08 -17.81 -11.84
C THR A 18 -2.33 -16.95 -11.89
N LYS A 19 -2.24 -15.72 -12.44
CA LYS A 19 -3.30 -14.71 -12.39
C LYS A 19 -3.83 -14.52 -10.97
N GLU A 20 -2.91 -14.43 -10.02
CA GLU A 20 -3.24 -14.38 -8.59
C GLU A 20 -2.27 -13.46 -7.84
N VAL A 21 -2.78 -12.64 -6.93
CA VAL A 21 -1.99 -11.96 -5.90
C VAL A 21 -2.49 -12.37 -4.52
N LYS A 22 -1.63 -13.05 -3.75
CA LYS A 22 -1.98 -13.50 -2.39
C LYS A 22 -1.79 -12.37 -1.38
N ILE A 23 -2.89 -11.79 -0.93
CA ILE A 23 -2.90 -10.83 0.18
C ILE A 23 -3.21 -11.60 1.48
N LYS A 24 -2.27 -11.58 2.43
CA LYS A 24 -2.53 -12.12 3.77
C LYS A 24 -3.35 -11.08 4.55
N PRO A 25 -4.52 -11.43 5.11
CA PRO A 25 -5.32 -10.47 5.86
C PRO A 25 -4.60 -10.03 7.14
N PHE A 26 -4.88 -8.81 7.57
CA PHE A 26 -4.52 -8.29 8.88
C PHE A 26 -5.79 -8.10 9.70
N SER A 27 -5.76 -8.54 10.95
CA SER A 27 -6.87 -8.40 11.89
C SER A 27 -6.44 -7.58 13.09
N ILE A 28 -7.30 -6.63 13.45
CA ILE A 28 -7.23 -5.88 14.70
C ILE A 28 -8.61 -5.93 15.35
N LYS A 29 -8.67 -6.14 16.66
CA LYS A 29 -9.94 -6.15 17.39
C LYS A 29 -10.40 -4.72 17.70
N SER A 30 -11.67 -4.56 18.03
CA SER A 30 -12.27 -3.26 18.37
C SER A 30 -11.70 -2.64 19.66
N ASP A 31 -11.09 -3.45 20.52
CA ASP A 31 -10.33 -3.02 21.70
C ASP A 31 -8.84 -2.73 21.39
N VAL A 32 -8.48 -2.64 20.11
CA VAL A 32 -7.13 -2.43 19.54
C VAL A 32 -6.10 -3.54 19.80
N VAL A 33 -6.55 -4.70 20.24
CA VAL A 33 -5.69 -5.88 20.37
C VAL A 33 -5.40 -6.47 19.00
N ILE A 34 -4.11 -6.65 18.67
CA ILE A 34 -3.66 -7.28 17.43
C ILE A 34 -3.23 -8.72 17.76
N PRO A 35 -3.90 -9.75 17.21
CA PRO A 35 -3.49 -11.14 17.39
C PRO A 35 -2.03 -11.39 16.96
N PRO A 36 -1.27 -12.24 17.69
CA PRO A 36 0.12 -12.55 17.36
C PRO A 36 0.24 -13.35 16.06
N GLY A 37 1.45 -13.38 15.49
CA GLY A 37 1.76 -14.18 14.29
C GLY A 37 1.41 -13.51 12.96
N GLN A 38 0.82 -12.32 13.00
CA GLN A 38 0.53 -11.52 11.81
C GLN A 38 1.74 -10.66 11.42
N ARG A 39 1.85 -10.35 10.12
CA ARG A 39 2.74 -9.28 9.66
C ARG A 39 2.03 -7.95 9.86
N LEU A 40 2.76 -6.93 10.31
CA LEU A 40 2.19 -5.59 10.36
C LEU A 40 1.90 -5.08 8.94
N PRO A 41 0.80 -4.34 8.76
CA PRO A 41 0.50 -3.69 7.49
C PRO A 41 1.59 -2.69 7.12
N ASN A 42 1.68 -2.38 5.83
CA ASN A 42 2.52 -1.29 5.35
C ASN A 42 1.77 0.06 5.47
N ASP A 43 2.38 1.14 5.02
CA ASP A 43 1.97 2.52 5.27
C ASP A 43 0.50 2.82 4.90
N LEU A 44 -0.01 2.20 3.83
CA LEU A 44 -1.41 2.31 3.38
C LEU A 44 -2.30 1.11 3.74
N GLY A 45 -1.88 0.27 4.68
CA GLY A 45 -2.59 -0.93 5.09
C GLY A 45 -2.05 -2.22 4.44
N GLN A 46 -2.93 -3.20 4.30
CA GLN A 46 -2.63 -4.50 3.73
C GLN A 46 -3.27 -4.64 2.35
N GLY A 47 -2.45 -4.92 1.33
CA GLY A 47 -2.91 -5.03 -0.05
C GLY A 47 -1.78 -5.16 -1.07
N LEU A 48 -2.15 -5.15 -2.34
CA LEU A 48 -1.26 -5.00 -3.49
C LEU A 48 -0.93 -3.51 -3.67
N TYR A 49 0.36 -3.18 -3.61
CA TYR A 49 0.84 -1.80 -3.74
C TYR A 49 1.15 -1.46 -5.19
N LEU A 50 0.50 -0.42 -5.70
CA LEU A 50 0.58 0.05 -7.07
C LEU A 50 0.87 1.55 -7.08
N PHE A 51 1.68 2.00 -8.03
CA PHE A 51 1.82 3.41 -8.34
C PHE A 51 0.83 3.79 -9.45
N LEU A 52 0.17 4.94 -9.29
CA LEU A 52 -0.78 5.48 -10.26
C LEU A 52 -0.18 6.71 -10.95
N ASP A 53 -0.57 6.92 -12.20
CA ASP A 53 -0.34 8.19 -12.87
C ASP A 53 -1.21 9.30 -12.25
N ASN A 54 -0.71 10.52 -12.25
CA ASN A 54 -1.49 11.71 -11.91
C ASN A 54 -1.03 12.89 -12.75
N GLU A 55 -1.82 13.24 -13.76
CA GLU A 55 -1.51 14.34 -14.69
C GLU A 55 -1.36 15.69 -13.98
N SER A 56 -2.22 15.99 -13.00
CA SER A 56 -2.22 17.28 -12.30
C SER A 56 -0.98 17.55 -11.46
N LEU A 57 -0.31 16.49 -10.99
CA LEU A 57 0.91 16.57 -10.20
C LEU A 57 2.13 16.03 -10.96
N GLU A 58 1.95 15.70 -12.24
CA GLU A 58 2.97 15.09 -13.10
C GLU A 58 3.61 13.83 -12.51
N PHE A 59 2.82 13.03 -11.78
CA PHE A 59 3.30 11.75 -11.28
C PHE A 59 3.20 10.69 -12.38
N ASP A 60 4.34 10.05 -12.66
CA ASP A 60 4.47 8.91 -13.56
C ASP A 60 4.58 7.64 -12.72
N GLY A 61 3.49 6.89 -12.64
CA GLY A 61 3.35 5.70 -11.84
C GLY A 61 4.27 4.58 -12.32
N LYS A 62 4.43 4.42 -13.63
CA LYS A 62 5.33 3.43 -14.22
C LYS A 62 6.78 3.70 -13.84
N LYS A 63 7.22 4.97 -13.93
CA LYS A 63 8.56 5.41 -13.50
C LYS A 63 8.75 5.21 -11.99
N CYS A 64 7.77 5.54 -11.17
CA CYS A 64 7.83 5.32 -9.72
C CYS A 64 7.98 3.83 -9.39
N ALA A 65 7.20 2.95 -10.03
CA ALA A 65 7.29 1.50 -9.87
C ALA A 65 8.67 0.97 -10.27
N LYS A 66 9.26 1.48 -11.36
CA LYS A 66 10.62 1.15 -11.82
C LYS A 66 11.68 1.55 -10.81
N GLN A 67 11.65 2.80 -10.34
CA GLN A 67 12.58 3.30 -9.33
C GLN A 67 12.46 2.52 -8.02
N TYR A 68 11.23 2.17 -7.62
CA TYR A 68 10.98 1.33 -6.46
C TYR A 68 11.62 -0.06 -6.64
N ALA A 69 11.35 -0.73 -7.75
CA ALA A 69 11.89 -2.07 -8.01
C ALA A 69 13.42 -2.06 -8.02
N GLN A 70 14.03 -1.07 -8.68
CA GLN A 70 15.49 -0.97 -8.78
C GLN A 70 16.14 -0.81 -7.40
N LYS A 71 15.52 -0.02 -6.52
CA LYS A 71 16.06 0.27 -5.19
C LYS A 71 15.82 -0.86 -4.18
N TRP A 72 14.68 -1.53 -4.22
CA TRP A 72 14.28 -2.47 -3.14
C TRP A 72 13.99 -3.91 -3.58
N LYS A 73 13.84 -4.17 -4.89
CA LYS A 73 13.43 -5.48 -5.43
C LYS A 73 14.38 -6.00 -6.50
N SER A 74 15.57 -5.42 -6.64
CA SER A 74 16.54 -5.87 -7.64
C SER A 74 17.18 -7.18 -7.20
N ASP A 75 17.02 -8.21 -8.03
CA ASP A 75 17.81 -9.44 -7.97
C ASP A 75 18.80 -9.43 -9.13
N ARG A 76 20.10 -9.49 -8.85
CA ARG A 76 21.17 -9.38 -9.86
C ARG A 76 20.99 -8.19 -10.81
N ASN A 77 20.57 -7.03 -10.28
CA ASN A 77 20.25 -5.81 -11.02
C ASN A 77 19.11 -5.93 -12.05
N LYS A 78 18.26 -6.95 -11.95
CA LYS A 78 17.08 -7.13 -12.79
C LYS A 78 15.80 -6.84 -12.00
N THR A 79 14.85 -6.22 -12.68
CA THR A 79 13.54 -5.85 -12.15
C THR A 79 12.49 -6.07 -13.24
N ALA A 80 11.25 -6.33 -12.85
CA ALA A 80 10.10 -6.42 -13.75
C ALA A 80 9.00 -5.47 -13.28
N LEU A 81 8.19 -5.00 -14.23
CA LEU A 81 7.04 -4.14 -13.97
C LEU A 81 5.78 -4.80 -14.47
N ILE A 82 4.73 -4.76 -13.66
CA ILE A 82 3.40 -5.25 -14.06
C ILE A 82 2.47 -4.04 -14.12
N GLN A 83 1.78 -3.88 -15.23
CA GLN A 83 0.64 -2.98 -15.36
C GLN A 83 -0.62 -3.78 -15.03
N PHE A 84 -1.30 -3.39 -13.96
CA PHE A 84 -2.61 -3.92 -13.60
C PHE A 84 -3.70 -2.97 -14.07
N CYS A 85 -4.80 -3.53 -14.54
CA CYS A 85 -5.99 -2.79 -14.95
C CYS A 85 -7.18 -3.20 -14.09
N PHE A 86 -8.00 -2.23 -13.69
CA PHE A 86 -9.21 -2.44 -12.90
C PHE A 86 -10.32 -1.48 -13.34
N ASP A 87 -11.56 -1.92 -13.21
CA ASP A 87 -12.73 -1.07 -13.41
C ASP A 87 -12.97 -0.20 -12.17
N GLU A 88 -12.47 1.03 -12.24
CA GLU A 88 -12.55 2.01 -11.16
C GLU A 88 -13.99 2.31 -10.73
N THR A 89 -14.95 2.24 -11.65
CA THR A 89 -16.34 2.60 -11.37
C THR A 89 -17.02 1.65 -10.39
N THR A 90 -16.45 0.45 -10.23
CA THR A 90 -16.94 -0.59 -9.33
C THR A 90 -16.23 -0.60 -7.98
N LEU A 91 -15.15 0.18 -7.82
CA LEU A 91 -14.31 0.15 -6.62
C LEU A 91 -14.75 1.19 -5.59
N SER A 92 -14.86 0.77 -4.33
CA SER A 92 -14.94 1.71 -3.21
C SER A 92 -13.55 2.09 -2.73
N ILE A 93 -13.06 3.24 -3.20
CA ILE A 93 -11.73 3.76 -2.87
C ILE A 93 -11.78 4.73 -1.68
N LEU A 94 -10.99 4.43 -0.64
CA LEU A 94 -10.70 5.36 0.44
C LEU A 94 -9.54 6.27 0.03
N ASP A 95 -9.86 7.42 -0.56
CA ASP A 95 -8.86 8.41 -0.99
C ASP A 95 -8.51 9.37 0.15
N PHE A 96 -7.29 9.24 0.71
CA PHE A 96 -6.78 10.12 1.75
C PHE A 96 -6.20 11.44 1.23
N ASN A 97 -6.23 11.68 -0.07
CA ASN A 97 -6.02 13.03 -0.62
C ASN A 97 -7.27 13.89 -0.44
N GLN A 98 -8.44 13.29 -0.19
CA GLN A 98 -9.65 14.03 0.17
C GLN A 98 -9.56 14.57 1.61
N PRO A 99 -9.81 15.88 1.83
CA PRO A 99 -9.68 16.50 3.16
C PRO A 99 -10.50 15.82 4.25
N GLU A 100 -11.70 15.34 3.94
CA GLU A 100 -12.58 14.70 4.93
C GLU A 100 -12.05 13.33 5.38
N ASN A 101 -11.52 12.53 4.45
CA ASN A 101 -10.91 11.24 4.79
C ASN A 101 -9.62 11.45 5.60
N PHE A 102 -8.81 12.43 5.22
CA PHE A 102 -7.60 12.81 5.96
C PHE A 102 -7.94 13.23 7.40
N LYS A 103 -8.92 14.12 7.60
CA LYS A 103 -9.37 14.55 8.94
C LYS A 103 -9.85 13.36 9.79
N ARG A 104 -10.61 12.44 9.19
CA ARG A 104 -11.08 11.22 9.88
C ARG A 104 -9.92 10.35 10.34
N PHE A 105 -8.93 10.14 9.48
CA PHE A 105 -7.71 9.39 9.82
C PHE A 105 -6.95 10.05 10.97
N VAL A 106 -6.65 11.35 10.88
CA VAL A 106 -5.91 12.07 11.93
C VAL A 106 -6.63 11.97 13.28
N LYS A 107 -7.94 12.22 13.30
CA LYS A 107 -8.75 12.12 14.53
C LYS A 107 -8.72 10.71 15.15
N LEU A 108 -8.78 9.67 14.31
CA LEU A 108 -8.69 8.29 14.77
C LEU A 108 -7.31 7.97 15.33
N ARG A 109 -6.25 8.31 14.58
CA ARG A 109 -4.87 8.10 14.97
C ARG A 109 -4.59 8.74 16.32
N ASP A 110 -4.89 10.03 16.47
CA ASP A 110 -4.61 10.77 17.70
C ASP A 110 -5.37 10.19 18.90
N LYS A 111 -6.59 9.67 18.69
CA LYS A 111 -7.40 8.99 19.72
C LYS A 111 -6.79 7.64 20.15
N LEU A 112 -6.25 6.87 19.21
CA LEU A 112 -5.86 5.47 19.45
C LEU A 112 -4.36 5.26 19.60
N TYR A 113 -3.53 6.27 19.30
CA TYR A 113 -2.09 6.13 19.17
C TYR A 113 -1.45 5.39 20.34
N ARG A 114 -1.64 5.91 21.56
CA ARG A 114 -1.06 5.31 22.77
C ARG A 114 -1.50 3.87 23.01
N LYS A 115 -2.77 3.54 22.71
CA LYS A 115 -3.29 2.20 22.93
C LYS A 115 -2.70 1.19 21.93
N ILE A 116 -2.58 1.60 20.67
CA ILE A 116 -1.94 0.77 19.63
C ILE A 116 -0.45 0.62 19.90
N GLU A 117 0.25 1.69 20.29
CA GLU A 117 1.66 1.62 20.67
C GLU A 117 1.90 0.64 21.83
N GLN A 118 1.05 0.66 22.85
CA GLN A 118 1.12 -0.28 23.98
C GLN A 118 0.84 -1.73 23.57
N SER A 119 -0.11 -1.97 22.65
CA SER A 119 -0.44 -3.32 22.18
C SER A 119 0.66 -3.94 21.31
N LEU A 120 1.60 -3.15 20.81
CA LEU A 120 2.72 -3.62 19.99
C LEU A 120 3.91 -4.18 20.79
N THR A 121 3.92 -4.00 22.12
CA THR A 121 5.00 -4.48 23.00
C THR A 121 5.23 -5.99 22.95
N THR A 122 4.30 -6.77 22.40
CA THR A 122 4.39 -8.23 22.24
C THR A 122 4.85 -8.70 20.85
N PHE A 123 5.10 -7.80 19.90
CA PHE A 123 5.49 -8.16 18.53
C PHE A 123 7.01 -8.34 18.40
N LYS A 124 7.42 -9.38 17.66
CA LYS A 124 8.82 -9.57 17.26
C LYS A 124 9.24 -8.40 16.36
N GLU A 125 10.41 -7.81 16.62
CA GLU A 125 10.92 -6.69 15.80
C GLU A 125 10.92 -7.04 14.31
N THR A 126 10.26 -6.20 13.50
CA THR A 126 10.29 -6.23 12.03
C THR A 126 10.76 -4.87 11.50
N ASN A 127 11.13 -4.79 10.22
CA ASN A 127 11.50 -3.50 9.62
C ASN A 127 10.37 -2.45 9.72
N SER A 128 9.10 -2.85 9.73
CA SER A 128 7.97 -1.93 9.94
C SER A 128 7.90 -1.41 11.38
N LEU A 129 8.14 -2.28 12.39
CA LEU A 129 8.30 -1.87 13.80
C LEU A 129 9.50 -0.94 13.99
N ARG A 130 10.65 -1.25 13.36
CA ARG A 130 11.86 -0.41 13.43
C ARG A 130 11.67 0.96 12.79
N ARG A 131 10.74 1.09 11.83
CA ARG A 131 10.40 2.36 11.18
C ARG A 131 9.37 3.18 11.97
N ALA A 132 8.80 2.63 13.04
CA ALA A 132 7.71 3.26 13.81
C ALA A 132 6.53 3.74 12.96
N ASN A 133 6.34 3.20 11.74
CA ASN A 133 5.20 3.57 10.91
C ASN A 133 4.00 2.71 11.29
N LEU A 134 3.07 3.32 12.01
CA LEU A 134 1.84 2.70 12.51
C LEU A 134 0.62 3.04 11.65
N ASP A 135 0.78 3.86 10.60
CA ASP A 135 -0.33 4.37 9.78
C ASP A 135 -1.17 3.24 9.20
N GLY A 136 -0.51 2.18 8.70
CA GLY A 136 -1.18 0.97 8.25
C GLY A 136 -2.13 0.36 9.28
N ILE A 137 -1.74 0.33 10.56
CA ILE A 137 -2.58 -0.24 11.63
C ILE A 137 -3.82 0.61 11.86
N PHE A 138 -3.67 1.95 11.86
CA PHE A 138 -4.80 2.85 12.00
C PHE A 138 -5.74 2.78 10.79
N ILE A 139 -5.20 2.62 9.57
CA ILE A 139 -6.00 2.41 8.36
C ILE A 139 -6.78 1.09 8.46
N GLU A 140 -6.14 0.01 8.87
CA GLU A 140 -6.81 -1.28 9.08
C GLU A 140 -7.91 -1.17 10.14
N TYR A 141 -7.66 -0.47 11.25
CA TYR A 141 -8.68 -0.23 12.27
C TYR A 141 -9.85 0.61 11.70
N LEU A 142 -9.54 1.67 10.96
CA LEU A 142 -10.55 2.53 10.33
C LEU A 142 -11.45 1.70 9.41
N ILE A 143 -10.87 0.87 8.55
CA ILE A 143 -11.61 0.02 7.61
C ILE A 143 -12.45 -1.03 8.35
N GLN A 144 -11.87 -1.71 9.35
CA GLN A 144 -12.53 -2.84 10.03
C GLN A 144 -13.61 -2.41 11.02
N HIS A 145 -13.46 -1.24 11.67
CA HIS A 145 -14.32 -0.83 12.79
C HIS A 145 -14.90 0.58 12.65
N GLY A 146 -14.27 1.45 11.85
CA GLY A 146 -14.67 2.84 11.71
C GLY A 146 -15.55 3.12 10.49
N LEU A 147 -15.48 2.28 9.46
CA LEU A 147 -16.25 2.38 8.23
C LEU A 147 -17.30 1.28 8.17
N LYS A 148 -18.49 1.63 7.66
CA LYS A 148 -19.61 0.69 7.45
C LYS A 148 -19.73 0.25 5.99
N ILE A 149 -18.65 0.43 5.22
CA ILE A 149 -18.59 0.13 3.80
C ILE A 149 -17.42 -0.81 3.55
N GLN A 150 -17.54 -1.64 2.52
CA GLN A 150 -16.39 -2.33 1.95
C GLN A 150 -15.43 -1.28 1.37
N VAL A 151 -14.13 -1.48 1.58
CA VAL A 151 -13.08 -0.65 1.00
C VAL A 151 -12.23 -1.55 0.13
N ASP A 152 -12.25 -1.32 -1.17
CA ASP A 152 -11.53 -2.12 -2.15
C ASP A 152 -10.09 -1.63 -2.35
N GLY A 153 -9.82 -0.36 -2.05
CA GLY A 153 -8.50 0.22 -2.15
C GLY A 153 -8.31 1.48 -1.31
N VAL A 154 -7.06 1.78 -0.98
CA VAL A 154 -6.66 3.00 -0.27
C VAL A 154 -5.70 3.79 -1.15
N VAL A 155 -6.00 5.06 -1.41
CA VAL A 155 -5.17 5.94 -2.24
C VAL A 155 -4.59 7.07 -1.41
N LYS A 156 -3.31 7.39 -1.66
CA LYS A 156 -2.67 8.59 -1.11
C LYS A 156 -1.53 9.06 -2.01
N ASP A 157 -1.35 10.36 -2.10
CA ASP A 157 -0.12 10.97 -2.64
C ASP A 157 0.97 10.86 -1.57
N THR A 158 2.05 10.14 -1.88
CA THR A 158 3.10 9.76 -0.94
C THR A 158 4.46 10.25 -1.42
N TYR A 159 5.43 10.23 -0.51
CA TYR A 159 6.82 10.42 -0.85
C TYR A 159 7.57 9.09 -0.70
N THR A 160 8.11 8.60 -1.82
CA THR A 160 9.01 7.45 -1.83
C THR A 160 10.44 7.94 -2.08
N PRO A 161 11.42 7.60 -1.20
CA PRO A 161 12.75 8.18 -1.27
C PRO A 161 13.62 7.55 -2.37
N PHE A 162 13.38 7.89 -3.65
CA PHE A 162 14.12 7.31 -4.78
C PHE A 162 15.54 7.87 -4.96
N TYR A 163 15.78 9.12 -4.56
CA TYR A 163 16.92 9.92 -5.03
C TYR A 163 18.25 9.67 -4.28
N SER A 164 18.22 8.96 -3.16
CA SER A 164 19.40 8.76 -2.31
C SER A 164 19.49 7.31 -1.86
N SER A 165 20.70 6.83 -1.60
CA SER A 165 20.92 5.59 -0.84
C SER A 165 20.45 5.72 0.62
N ARG A 166 20.32 6.96 1.13
CA ARG A 166 19.75 7.25 2.45
C ARG A 166 18.23 7.22 2.41
N SER A 167 17.61 6.91 3.54
CA SER A 167 16.17 7.08 3.72
C SER A 167 15.88 8.56 3.98
N THR A 168 15.56 9.31 2.93
CA THR A 168 15.20 10.72 3.02
C THR A 168 13.72 10.88 3.38
N LEU A 169 13.38 12.05 3.92
CA LEU A 169 12.00 12.47 4.19
C LEU A 169 11.71 13.74 3.40
N SER A 170 10.48 13.88 2.93
CA SER A 170 9.99 15.07 2.24
C SER A 170 8.52 15.29 2.59
N ASN A 171 8.14 16.55 2.74
CA ASN A 171 6.74 16.95 2.87
C ASN A 171 6.03 17.03 1.51
N PHE A 172 6.79 17.00 0.42
CA PHE A 172 6.25 17.02 -0.94
C PHE A 172 6.19 15.59 -1.48
N PRO A 173 5.00 15.12 -1.91
CA PRO A 173 4.85 13.83 -2.54
C PRO A 173 5.57 13.80 -3.88
N ASN A 174 5.99 12.61 -4.29
CA ASN A 174 6.59 12.36 -5.61
C ASN A 174 5.94 11.19 -6.35
N GLY A 175 4.82 10.69 -5.84
CA GLY A 175 4.03 9.65 -6.47
C GLY A 175 2.64 9.57 -5.84
N ARG A 176 1.75 8.87 -6.54
CA ARG A 176 0.44 8.44 -6.02
C ARG A 176 0.47 6.94 -5.87
N GLU A 177 0.15 6.45 -4.67
CA GLU A 177 0.07 5.03 -4.38
C GLU A 177 -1.36 4.59 -4.14
N LEU A 178 -1.67 3.38 -4.63
CA LEU A 178 -2.88 2.62 -4.36
C LEU A 178 -2.48 1.32 -3.65
N CYS A 179 -3.06 1.09 -2.49
CA CYS A 179 -3.08 -0.21 -1.83
C CYS A 179 -4.40 -0.90 -2.17
N LEU A 180 -4.39 -1.74 -3.22
CA LEU A 180 -5.54 -2.51 -3.66
C LEU A 180 -5.74 -3.71 -2.73
N ARG A 181 -6.92 -3.79 -2.12
CA ARG A 181 -7.30 -4.83 -1.15
C ARG A 181 -8.09 -5.95 -1.80
N ASN A 182 -8.99 -5.58 -2.72
CA ASN A 182 -9.82 -6.50 -3.46
C ASN A 182 -9.17 -6.85 -4.81
N THR A 183 -8.48 -7.99 -4.87
CA THR A 183 -7.81 -8.47 -6.08
C THR A 183 -8.76 -9.08 -7.10
N ASP A 184 -10.00 -9.37 -6.73
CA ASP A 184 -11.00 -9.92 -7.64
C ASP A 184 -11.44 -8.87 -8.68
N ALA A 185 -11.18 -7.58 -8.40
CA ALA A 185 -11.41 -6.49 -9.32
C ALA A 185 -10.34 -6.35 -10.42
N ILE A 186 -9.26 -7.15 -10.37
CA ILE A 186 -8.20 -7.12 -11.38
C ILE A 186 -8.73 -7.71 -12.69
N ASN A 187 -8.62 -6.93 -13.77
CA ASN A 187 -8.79 -7.45 -15.12
C ASN A 187 -7.50 -8.18 -15.55
N TRP A 188 -7.48 -9.48 -15.36
CA TRP A 188 -6.34 -10.34 -15.71
C TRP A 188 -6.10 -10.53 -17.21
N GLU A 189 -7.06 -10.17 -18.07
CA GLU A 189 -6.87 -10.20 -19.53
C GLU A 189 -6.11 -8.97 -20.02
N ALA A 190 -6.30 -7.82 -19.37
CA ALA A 190 -5.59 -6.58 -19.66
C ALA A 190 -4.27 -6.44 -18.88
N THR A 191 -4.10 -7.19 -17.79
CA THR A 191 -2.88 -7.18 -16.97
C THR A 191 -1.69 -7.78 -17.72
N LYS A 192 -0.55 -7.08 -17.74
CA LYS A 192 0.64 -7.49 -18.49
C LYS A 192 1.93 -6.99 -17.88
N GLU A 193 3.04 -7.65 -18.22
CA GLU A 193 4.38 -7.13 -17.95
C GLU A 193 4.70 -5.98 -18.91
N VAL A 194 5.40 -4.96 -18.43
CA VAL A 194 5.80 -3.76 -19.19
C VAL A 194 7.26 -3.39 -18.93
N GLU A 195 7.88 -2.61 -19.83
CA GLU A 195 9.31 -2.22 -19.76
C GLU A 195 9.60 -0.89 -19.04
#